data_AF-A0A6V7I5N5-F1
#
_entry.id   AF-A0A6V7I5N5-F1
#
_cell.length_a   1.000
_cell.length_b   1.000
_cell.length_c   1.000
_cell.angle_alpha   90.00
_cell.angle_beta   90.00
_cell.angle_gamma   90.00
#
_symmetry.space_group_name_H-M   'P 1'
#
loop_
_entity.id
_entity.type
_entity.pdbx_description
1 polymer ?
#
loop_
_entity_poly.entity_id
_entity_poly.type
_entity_poly.pdbx_seq_one_letter_code
_entity_poly.pdbx_strand_id
1 'polypeptide(L)'
;YSFILYPMVHPQYIQEFVSGAAKNREGAFTRPDLMLKCSDWNRLIIGKLSPRINVDSPIAHVRANSEASLNQEIAFAAHLGIFTITFKLKGGLDRHMNLARMICDKLVTTSPMKFLVQIPMENPQKQAMSYRTTDEITCESTWEWWNGFRNACDTDKKLRVALVVSPDLPDDDEIRRWVGEPVRALILPTTIFISNKKGFPVLSKAHQNLVRKFSSLNVKFIITGANRYDNISFYQGYLDHLWKKEYAADGPLESFCRGYEDYLQVPLQPLKDNLDSSTYEVFEGDPVKYSEYQSAIFEAIRYKMKSHSADKKANEGTESSSDKEANKQEEMYSMKHNKELVITVVGAGRGPLVRAALQAADLANARVKVYAVEKNPNAVVTLHALKSELFGPRVTIISCDMREWKSPEMADILVSELLGSFGDNELSPECLDGAQNFLKDDGISIPQSYTSYIAPVQSAKLYQGVKLFYDKEKGPLANFETPHVVYLQSKYDIAPVQPLFTFKHPNKDPIIDNTRYDTKTFVVKQNCVLHGFSGYFDCVLFDKVVLSIVPDTHSKGMLSWFPIFFPIK
;
A
#
# COMPACT_ATOMS: atom_id res chain seq x y z
N TYR A 1 30.05 5.90 -4.89
CA TYR A 1 29.31 6.84 -4.02
C TYR A 1 28.69 7.95 -4.85
N SER A 2 27.42 8.30 -4.60
CA SER A 2 26.65 9.25 -5.42
C SER A 2 26.53 10.66 -4.83
N PHE A 3 26.78 10.83 -3.53
CA PHE A 3 26.75 12.11 -2.82
C PHE A 3 27.58 12.04 -1.53
N ILE A 4 27.83 13.18 -0.88
CA ILE A 4 28.54 13.30 0.40
C ILE A 4 27.81 14.26 1.36
N LEU A 5 27.84 13.94 2.66
CA LEU A 5 27.42 14.86 3.72
C LEU A 5 28.60 15.75 4.09
N TYR A 6 28.52 17.03 3.78
CA TYR A 6 29.64 17.95 3.88
C TYR A 6 29.36 19.09 4.88
N PRO A 7 30.25 19.32 5.87
CA PRO A 7 30.12 20.46 6.78
C PRO A 7 30.40 21.76 6.02
N MET A 8 29.39 22.61 5.91
CA MET A 8 29.44 23.86 5.13
C MET A 8 30.36 24.90 5.78
N VAL A 9 30.49 24.83 7.11
CA VAL A 9 31.45 25.58 7.91
C VAL A 9 32.34 24.58 8.65
N HIS A 10 33.60 24.93 8.89
CA HIS A 10 34.51 24.04 9.61
C HIS A 10 33.92 23.67 10.99
N PRO A 11 33.74 22.38 11.34
CA PRO A 11 32.96 21.98 12.53
C PRO A 11 33.49 22.48 13.88
N GLN A 12 34.76 22.87 13.94
CA GLN A 12 35.40 23.43 15.15
C GLN A 12 35.48 24.95 15.14
N TYR A 13 35.13 25.60 14.03
CA TYR A 13 35.17 27.05 13.90
C TYR A 13 33.96 27.67 14.60
N ILE A 14 34.17 28.13 15.84
CA ILE A 14 33.15 28.85 16.60
C ILE A 14 33.20 30.32 16.19
N GLN A 15 32.02 30.84 15.84
CA GLN A 15 31.80 32.24 15.50
C GLN A 15 31.13 32.96 16.67
N GLU A 16 31.46 34.24 16.81
CA GLU A 16 30.89 35.16 17.79
C GLU A 16 30.16 36.27 17.03
N PHE A 17 28.96 36.62 17.45
CA PHE A 17 28.06 37.57 16.79
C PHE A 17 27.52 38.62 17.77
N VAL A 18 27.63 38.37 19.08
CA VAL A 18 27.00 39.18 20.12
C VAL A 18 27.99 40.18 20.69
N SER A 19 29.14 39.72 21.20
CA SER A 19 30.02 40.58 22.01
C SER A 19 31.52 40.29 21.86
N GLY A 20 32.36 41.21 22.35
CA GLY A 20 33.82 41.05 22.38
C GLY A 20 34.53 41.21 21.03
N ALA A 21 35.86 41.16 21.05
CA ALA A 21 36.69 41.34 19.86
C ALA A 21 36.49 40.23 18.81
N ALA A 22 36.12 39.02 19.24
CA ALA A 22 35.90 37.87 18.36
C ALA A 22 34.74 38.07 17.37
N LYS A 23 33.78 38.95 17.69
CA LYS A 23 32.69 39.35 16.77
C LYS A 23 33.20 39.98 15.48
N ASN A 24 34.31 40.71 15.58
CA ASN A 24 34.91 41.44 14.47
C ASN A 24 36.09 40.65 13.87
N ARG A 25 36.12 39.32 14.02
CA ARG A 25 37.17 38.49 13.42
C ARG A 25 37.17 38.69 11.91
N GLU A 26 38.31 39.12 11.38
CA GLU A 26 38.49 39.36 9.94
C GLU A 26 38.60 38.05 9.15
N GLY A 27 38.28 38.13 7.85
CA GLY A 27 38.36 37.03 6.90
C GLY A 27 37.01 36.35 6.60
N ALA A 28 37.02 35.45 5.62
CA ALA A 28 35.85 34.67 5.26
C ALA A 28 35.52 33.63 6.33
N PHE A 29 34.24 33.46 6.66
CA PHE A 29 33.80 32.48 7.66
C PHE A 29 33.88 31.03 7.17
N THR A 30 33.99 30.81 5.86
CA THR A 30 34.13 29.48 5.25
C THR A 30 34.74 29.54 3.84
N ARG A 31 34.85 28.38 3.19
CA ARG A 31 35.40 28.19 1.84
C ARG A 31 34.46 28.77 0.76
N PRO A 32 35.01 29.24 -0.39
CA PRO A 32 34.21 29.88 -1.44
C PRO A 32 33.35 28.88 -2.22
N ASP A 33 32.26 29.38 -2.79
CA ASP A 33 31.33 28.67 -3.66
C ASP A 33 31.98 28.15 -4.95
N LEU A 34 32.95 28.92 -5.49
CA LEU A 34 33.73 28.62 -6.71
C LEU A 34 34.54 27.31 -6.66
N MET A 35 34.62 26.64 -5.50
CA MET A 35 35.27 25.32 -5.40
C MET A 35 34.58 24.23 -6.21
N LEU A 36 33.27 24.37 -6.46
CA LEU A 36 32.49 23.43 -7.27
C LEU A 36 31.55 24.22 -8.20
N LYS A 37 31.11 23.57 -9.28
CA LYS A 37 30.03 24.11 -10.10
C LYS A 37 28.73 24.06 -9.31
N CYS A 38 27.82 25.00 -9.56
CA CYS A 38 26.48 25.00 -8.96
C CYS A 38 25.76 23.65 -9.15
N SER A 39 25.88 23.02 -10.33
CA SER A 39 25.32 21.67 -10.57
C SER A 39 25.83 20.60 -9.61
N ASP A 40 27.08 20.71 -9.16
CA ASP A 40 27.72 19.74 -8.28
C ASP A 40 27.29 19.96 -6.83
N TRP A 41 27.19 21.23 -6.39
CA TRP A 41 26.58 21.57 -5.11
C TRP A 41 25.15 21.02 -5.01
N ASN A 42 24.36 21.18 -6.08
CA ASN A 42 22.95 20.77 -6.11
C ASN A 42 22.75 19.25 -6.08
N ARG A 43 23.66 18.48 -6.71
CA ARG A 43 23.49 17.04 -6.93
C ARG A 43 24.32 16.15 -6.00
N LEU A 44 25.52 16.58 -5.64
CA LEU A 44 26.51 15.74 -4.95
C LEU A 44 26.62 16.06 -3.46
N ILE A 45 26.11 17.21 -3.00
CA ILE A 45 26.32 17.70 -1.63
C ILE A 45 25.02 17.72 -0.83
N ILE A 46 25.07 17.11 0.35
CA ILE A 46 24.11 17.35 1.43
C ILE A 46 24.81 18.20 2.49
N GLY A 47 24.32 19.42 2.71
CA GLY A 47 24.90 20.37 3.65
C GLY A 47 24.69 19.92 5.09
N LYS A 48 25.76 19.81 5.88
CA LYS A 48 25.71 19.43 7.29
C LYS A 48 25.87 20.65 8.17
N LEU A 49 24.88 20.91 9.02
CA LEU A 49 24.97 21.99 10.00
C LEU A 49 26.06 21.73 11.03
N SER A 50 26.70 22.81 11.50
CA SER A 50 27.74 22.72 12.52
C SER A 50 27.23 22.04 13.80
N PRO A 51 27.96 21.05 14.35
CA PRO A 51 27.47 20.24 15.47
C PRO A 51 27.39 20.98 16.81
N ARG A 52 27.98 22.18 16.89
CA ARG A 52 28.03 23.06 18.06
C ARG A 52 26.87 24.06 18.12
N ILE A 53 26.09 24.20 17.06
CA ILE A 53 24.88 25.03 17.06
C ILE A 53 23.91 24.44 18.09
N ASN A 54 23.57 25.25 19.10
CA ASN A 54 22.59 24.90 20.13
C ASN A 54 21.68 26.10 20.40
N VAL A 55 20.67 26.26 19.54
CA VAL A 55 19.67 27.35 19.63
C VAL A 55 18.70 27.18 20.80
N ASP A 56 18.72 26.02 21.46
CA ASP A 56 17.93 25.73 22.66
C ASP A 56 18.79 25.79 23.94
N SER A 57 20.01 26.33 23.86
CA SER A 57 20.89 26.46 25.02
C SER A 57 20.23 27.31 26.11
N PRO A 58 20.30 26.90 27.39
CA PRO A 58 19.81 27.73 28.49
C PRO A 58 20.63 29.02 28.65
N ILE A 59 21.89 29.01 28.20
CA ILE A 59 22.79 30.17 28.25
C ILE A 59 22.43 31.12 27.10
N ALA A 60 21.88 32.30 27.44
CA ALA A 60 21.39 33.29 26.47
C ALA A 60 22.44 33.69 25.42
N HIS A 61 23.70 33.86 25.83
CA HIS A 61 24.79 34.19 24.91
C HIS A 61 25.07 33.08 23.87
N VAL A 62 25.08 31.82 24.31
CA VAL A 62 25.28 30.66 23.41
C VAL A 62 24.09 30.50 22.48
N ARG A 63 22.88 30.71 22.99
CA ARG A 63 21.64 30.67 22.22
C ARG A 63 21.65 31.71 21.10
N ALA A 64 21.88 32.99 21.43
CA ALA A 64 21.92 34.07 20.44
C ALA A 64 23.01 33.85 19.36
N ASN A 65 24.20 33.40 19.76
CA ASN A 65 25.27 33.05 18.81
C ASN A 65 24.91 31.84 17.91
N SER A 66 24.23 30.84 18.48
CA SER A 66 23.77 29.68 17.72
C SER A 66 22.66 30.03 16.75
N GLU A 67 21.74 30.93 17.12
CA GLU A 67 20.66 31.41 16.24
C GLU A 67 21.23 32.17 15.04
N ALA A 68 22.22 33.04 15.27
CA ALA A 68 22.94 33.73 14.22
C ALA A 68 23.70 32.76 13.31
N SER A 69 24.42 31.79 13.89
CA SER A 69 25.15 30.76 13.14
C SER A 69 24.23 29.89 12.28
N LEU A 70 23.09 29.47 12.83
CA LEU A 70 22.09 28.66 12.12
C LEU A 70 21.54 29.41 10.90
N ASN A 71 21.17 30.68 11.09
CA ASN A 71 20.69 31.51 9.99
C ASN A 71 21.77 31.74 8.92
N GLN A 72 23.01 32.00 9.33
CA GLN A 72 24.14 32.18 8.40
C GLN A 72 24.40 30.90 7.58
N GLU A 73 24.44 29.73 8.22
CA GLU A 73 24.68 28.45 7.53
C GLU A 73 23.54 28.06 6.57
N ILE A 74 22.28 28.28 6.96
CA ILE A 74 21.13 28.02 6.08
C ILE A 74 21.13 29.01 4.90
N ALA A 75 21.43 30.29 5.14
CA ALA A 75 21.53 31.28 4.07
C ALA A 75 22.67 30.93 3.10
N PHE A 76 23.80 30.46 3.62
CA PHE A 76 24.93 30.03 2.79
C PHE A 76 24.59 28.77 1.97
N ALA A 77 23.88 27.80 2.55
CA ALA A 77 23.39 26.63 1.82
C ALA A 77 22.50 27.03 0.63
N ALA A 78 21.61 28.00 0.85
CA ALA A 78 20.75 28.54 -0.21
C ALA A 78 21.57 29.25 -1.30
N HIS A 79 22.60 30.02 -0.92
CA HIS A 79 23.53 30.66 -1.85
C HIS A 79 24.30 29.64 -2.71
N LEU A 80 24.74 28.53 -2.10
CA LEU A 80 25.40 27.42 -2.82
C LEU A 80 24.46 26.60 -3.72
N GLY A 81 23.14 26.77 -3.61
CA GLY A 81 22.15 25.95 -4.31
C GLY A 81 21.90 24.57 -3.69
N ILE A 82 22.38 24.32 -2.47
CA ILE A 82 22.23 23.02 -1.79
C ILE A 82 20.74 22.76 -1.47
N PHE A 83 20.18 21.68 -2.04
CA PHE A 83 18.77 21.33 -1.85
C PHE A 83 18.45 20.56 -0.57
N THR A 84 19.45 20.00 0.12
CA THR A 84 19.22 19.21 1.34
C THR A 84 20.22 19.58 2.42
N ILE A 85 19.71 19.98 3.58
CA ILE A 85 20.49 20.22 4.80
C ILE A 85 20.21 19.10 5.80
N THR A 86 21.22 18.73 6.59
CA THR A 86 21.09 17.70 7.61
C THR A 86 21.62 18.16 8.97
N PHE A 87 20.92 17.75 10.04
CA PHE A 87 21.27 18.00 11.43
C PHE A 87 20.79 16.84 12.31
N LYS A 88 21.23 16.79 13.57
CA LYS A 88 20.92 15.69 14.50
C LYS A 88 19.97 16.15 15.59
N LEU A 89 18.92 15.37 15.85
CA LEU A 89 18.18 15.46 17.11
C LEU A 89 18.92 14.65 18.19
N LYS A 90 18.92 15.17 19.41
CA LYS A 90 19.64 14.62 20.57
C LYS A 90 18.74 14.42 21.80
N GLY A 91 17.43 14.50 21.62
CA GLY A 91 16.42 14.50 22.68
C GLY A 91 15.05 14.88 22.15
N GLY A 92 14.06 14.90 23.04
CA GLY A 92 12.70 15.32 22.77
C GLY A 92 12.55 16.80 22.39
N LEU A 93 11.31 17.19 22.12
CA LEU A 93 10.96 18.54 21.67
C LEU A 93 11.34 19.63 22.68
N ASP A 94 11.35 19.31 23.98
CA ASP A 94 11.79 20.21 25.06
C ASP A 94 13.21 20.77 24.84
N ARG A 95 14.07 20.00 24.14
CA ARG A 95 15.45 20.39 23.83
C ARG A 95 15.65 20.97 22.44
N HIS A 96 14.61 20.98 21.60
CA HIS A 96 14.68 21.39 20.19
C HIS A 96 13.52 22.31 19.79
N MET A 97 12.85 22.96 20.74
CA MET A 97 11.66 23.78 20.46
C MET A 97 12.01 25.01 19.63
N ASN A 98 13.07 25.74 20.00
CA ASN A 98 13.53 26.91 19.26
C ASN A 98 14.13 26.48 17.91
N LEU A 99 14.82 25.34 17.85
CA LEU A 99 15.23 24.76 16.57
C LEU A 99 14.04 24.47 15.67
N ALA A 100 13.00 23.81 16.18
CA ALA A 100 11.78 23.50 15.42
C ALA A 100 11.11 24.78 14.91
N ARG A 101 10.98 25.81 15.75
CA ARG A 101 10.45 27.13 15.35
C ARG A 101 11.27 27.75 14.20
N MET A 102 12.58 27.82 14.36
CA MET A 102 13.45 28.42 13.34
C MET A 102 13.45 27.64 12.02
N ILE A 103 13.37 26.30 12.09
CA ILE A 103 13.25 25.46 10.89
C ILE A 103 11.87 25.63 10.26
N CYS A 104 10.79 25.68 11.05
CA CYS A 104 9.44 25.97 10.60
C CYS A 104 9.36 27.29 9.82
N ASP A 105 9.99 28.35 10.33
CA ASP A 105 10.08 29.64 9.64
C ASP A 105 10.72 29.51 8.24
N LYS A 106 11.70 28.60 8.08
CA LYS A 106 12.32 28.33 6.77
C LYS A 106 11.48 27.43 5.88
N LEU A 107 10.68 26.52 6.44
CA LEU A 107 9.82 25.60 5.69
C LEU A 107 8.71 26.34 4.94
N VAL A 108 8.11 27.36 5.58
CA VAL A 108 7.04 28.21 5.02
C VAL A 108 7.52 29.00 3.79
N THR A 109 8.82 29.28 3.67
CA THR A 109 9.36 29.96 2.49
C THR A 109 9.23 29.09 1.23
N THR A 110 9.11 29.73 0.06
CA THR A 110 9.03 29.05 -1.25
C THR A 110 10.31 28.30 -1.65
N SER A 111 11.31 28.23 -0.78
CA SER A 111 12.57 27.53 -1.02
C SER A 111 12.35 26.02 -1.27
N PRO A 112 13.02 25.42 -2.28
CA PRO A 112 12.97 23.98 -2.54
C PRO A 112 13.81 23.16 -1.56
N MET A 113 14.49 23.82 -0.61
CA MET A 113 15.36 23.22 0.38
C MET A 113 14.60 22.25 1.29
N LYS A 114 15.19 21.07 1.52
CA LYS A 114 14.68 20.00 2.38
C LYS A 114 15.58 19.83 3.60
N PHE A 115 15.01 19.37 4.69
CA PHE A 115 15.76 19.04 5.90
C PHE A 115 15.72 17.54 6.15
N LEU A 116 16.90 16.92 6.17
CA LEU A 116 17.11 15.51 6.45
C LEU A 116 17.57 15.36 7.91
N VAL A 117 16.63 15.11 8.80
CA VAL A 117 16.83 15.04 10.25
C VAL A 117 17.42 13.68 10.63
N GLN A 118 18.60 13.69 11.25
CA GLN A 118 19.29 12.49 11.70
C GLN A 118 18.79 12.07 13.07
N ILE A 119 18.28 10.84 13.16
CA ILE A 119 17.67 10.30 14.39
C ILE A 119 18.20 8.88 14.60
N PRO A 120 18.74 8.55 15.78
CA PRO A 120 19.13 7.18 16.06
C PRO A 120 17.90 6.28 16.17
N MET A 121 17.98 5.08 15.59
CA MET A 121 16.87 4.11 15.67
C MET A 121 16.57 3.66 17.10
N GLU A 122 17.58 3.68 17.96
CA GLU A 122 17.47 3.32 19.37
C GLU A 122 18.15 4.41 20.21
N ASN A 123 17.62 4.66 21.41
CA ASN A 123 18.11 5.75 22.24
C ASN A 123 19.58 5.49 22.67
N PRO A 124 20.53 6.41 22.41
CA PRO A 124 21.93 6.22 22.80
C PRO A 124 22.15 5.97 24.30
N GLN A 125 21.28 6.51 25.17
CA GLN A 125 21.33 6.24 26.60
C GLN A 125 20.97 4.79 26.91
N LYS A 126 19.92 4.25 26.26
CA LYS A 126 19.54 2.84 26.37
C LYS A 126 20.64 1.92 25.90
N GLN A 127 21.27 2.24 24.76
CA GLN A 127 22.43 1.48 24.25
C GLN A 127 23.63 1.49 25.21
N ALA A 128 23.90 2.61 25.86
CA ALA A 128 25.02 2.69 26.79
C ALA A 128 24.77 1.92 28.10
N MET A 129 23.49 1.83 28.51
CA MET A 129 23.07 1.23 29.77
C MET A 129 22.69 -0.25 29.65
N SER A 130 22.31 -0.73 28.47
CA SER A 130 21.91 -2.13 28.23
C SER A 130 22.99 -3.15 28.59
N TYR A 131 24.27 -2.75 28.51
CA TYR A 131 25.41 -3.57 28.91
C TYR A 131 25.71 -3.53 30.41
N ARG A 132 25.01 -2.70 31.19
CA ARG A 132 25.30 -2.41 32.61
C ARG A 132 24.24 -2.93 33.58
N THR A 133 23.01 -3.13 33.11
CA THR A 133 21.88 -3.59 33.93
C THR A 133 20.88 -4.36 33.08
N THR A 134 20.22 -5.33 33.69
CA THR A 134 19.09 -6.09 33.13
C THR A 134 17.73 -5.43 33.41
N ASP A 135 17.70 -4.36 34.21
CA ASP A 135 16.49 -3.63 34.54
C ASP A 135 15.96 -2.86 33.32
N GLU A 136 14.66 -2.59 33.31
CA GLU A 136 14.02 -1.81 32.26
C GLU A 136 14.55 -0.37 32.28
N ILE A 137 15.29 0.00 31.24
CA ILE A 137 15.85 1.35 31.09
C ILE A 137 14.75 2.28 30.59
N THR A 138 14.17 3.06 31.50
CA THR A 138 13.19 4.08 31.16
C THR A 138 13.89 5.27 30.49
N CYS A 139 13.79 5.37 29.17
CA CYS A 139 14.20 6.55 28.42
C CYS A 139 13.18 6.85 27.31
N GLU A 140 13.08 8.12 26.94
CA GLU A 140 12.19 8.56 25.85
C GLU A 140 12.54 7.86 24.53
N SER A 141 11.52 7.43 23.80
CA SER A 141 11.67 6.86 22.46
C SER A 141 12.21 7.92 21.48
N THR A 142 13.14 7.51 20.62
CA THR A 142 13.67 8.39 19.59
C THR A 142 12.64 8.72 18.51
N TRP A 143 11.58 7.90 18.39
CA TRP A 143 10.42 8.24 17.57
C TRP A 143 9.63 9.41 18.16
N GLU A 144 9.54 9.55 19.49
CA GLU A 144 8.88 10.70 20.11
C GLU A 144 9.67 12.00 19.87
N TRP A 145 11.00 11.91 19.80
CA TRP A 145 11.84 13.06 19.41
C TRP A 145 11.46 13.55 18.01
N TRP A 146 11.32 12.61 17.07
CA TRP A 146 10.86 12.90 15.72
C TRP A 146 9.44 13.44 15.70
N ASN A 147 8.53 12.77 16.40
CA ASN A 147 7.11 13.06 16.40
C ASN A 147 6.83 14.47 16.98
N GLY A 148 7.43 14.80 18.12
CA GLY A 148 7.36 16.14 18.69
C GLY A 148 7.93 17.21 17.73
N PHE A 149 9.11 16.96 17.16
CA PHE A 149 9.75 17.90 16.24
C PHE A 149 8.93 18.14 14.97
N ARG A 150 8.44 17.09 14.30
CA ARG A 150 7.65 17.23 13.07
C ARG A 150 6.31 17.92 13.33
N ASN A 151 5.68 17.67 14.48
CA ASN A 151 4.40 18.30 14.85
C ASN A 151 4.58 19.81 15.10
N ALA A 152 5.67 20.22 15.75
CA ALA A 152 6.02 21.63 15.91
C ALA A 152 6.31 22.34 14.57
N CYS A 153 6.56 21.58 13.50
CA CYS A 153 6.75 22.07 12.13
C CYS A 153 5.58 21.74 11.20
N ASP A 154 4.37 21.52 11.73
CA ASP A 154 3.13 21.21 10.98
C ASP A 154 3.27 20.02 10.00
N THR A 155 4.13 19.06 10.33
CA THR A 155 4.37 17.83 9.55
C THR A 155 4.79 18.07 8.09
N ASP A 156 5.45 19.20 7.79
CA ASP A 156 5.81 19.60 6.43
C ASP A 156 6.59 18.51 5.64
N LYS A 157 6.17 18.26 4.39
CA LYS A 157 6.77 17.26 3.47
C LYS A 157 8.27 17.46 3.14
N LYS A 158 8.82 18.65 3.39
CA LYS A 158 10.25 18.96 3.24
C LYS A 158 11.07 18.43 4.42
N LEU A 159 10.45 18.13 5.56
CA LEU A 159 11.08 17.39 6.66
C LEU A 159 11.11 15.90 6.35
N ARG A 160 12.30 15.30 6.45
CA ARG A 160 12.57 13.90 6.12
C ARG A 160 13.49 13.30 7.18
N VAL A 161 13.44 11.99 7.35
CA VAL A 161 14.27 11.29 8.34
C VAL A 161 15.46 10.61 7.69
N ALA A 162 16.63 10.74 8.32
CA ALA A 162 17.78 9.87 8.14
C ALA A 162 17.99 9.05 9.41
N LEU A 163 17.65 7.76 9.38
CA LEU A 163 17.77 6.90 10.54
C LEU A 163 19.20 6.41 10.71
N VAL A 164 19.80 6.66 11.87
CA VAL A 164 21.10 6.13 12.24
C VAL A 164 20.90 4.73 12.78
N VAL A 165 21.39 3.76 12.01
CA VAL A 165 21.29 2.34 12.35
C VAL A 165 22.19 2.04 13.52
N SER A 166 21.60 1.36 14.49
CA SER A 166 22.23 1.03 15.77
C SER A 166 22.97 -0.31 15.67
N PRO A 167 24.08 -0.51 16.41
CA PRO A 167 24.77 -1.81 16.43
C PRO A 167 23.87 -2.95 16.89
N ASP A 168 23.01 -2.66 17.87
CA ASP A 168 21.92 -3.52 18.32
C ASP A 168 20.61 -2.92 17.82
N LEU A 169 19.83 -3.72 17.08
CA LEU A 169 18.58 -3.25 16.49
C LEU A 169 17.44 -3.31 17.51
N PRO A 170 16.49 -2.35 17.45
CA PRO A 170 15.28 -2.43 18.24
C PRO A 170 14.36 -3.56 17.73
N ASP A 171 13.29 -3.82 18.47
CA ASP A 171 12.29 -4.82 18.11
C ASP A 171 11.63 -4.55 16.76
N ASP A 172 11.10 -5.59 16.13
CA ASP A 172 10.51 -5.48 14.79
C ASP A 172 9.32 -4.51 14.74
N ASP A 173 8.55 -4.40 15.81
CA ASP A 173 7.42 -3.47 15.90
C ASP A 173 7.88 -2.00 15.88
N GLU A 174 8.99 -1.67 16.54
CA GLU A 174 9.63 -0.36 16.49
C GLU A 174 10.15 -0.06 15.08
N ILE A 175 10.80 -1.05 14.45
CA ILE A 175 11.27 -0.93 13.06
C ILE A 175 10.08 -0.67 12.11
N ARG A 176 8.96 -1.39 12.29
CA ARG A 176 7.75 -1.19 11.49
C ARG A 176 7.12 0.18 11.73
N ARG A 177 7.18 0.75 12.93
CA ARG A 177 6.75 2.14 13.18
C ARG A 177 7.53 3.13 12.32
N TRP A 178 8.84 2.95 12.22
CA TRP A 178 9.70 3.78 11.36
C TRP A 178 9.45 3.62 9.85
N VAL A 179 8.91 2.48 9.39
CA VAL A 179 8.52 2.28 7.98
C VAL A 179 7.36 3.20 7.57
N GLY A 180 6.48 3.56 8.51
CA GLY A 180 5.39 4.53 8.31
C GLY A 180 5.82 6.00 8.29
N GLU A 181 7.10 6.30 8.54
CA GLU A 181 7.66 7.65 8.58
C GLU A 181 8.36 8.03 7.26
N PRO A 182 8.58 9.33 6.97
CA PRO A 182 9.23 9.79 5.74
C PRO A 182 10.75 9.59 5.77
N VAL A 183 11.19 8.35 5.99
CA VAL A 183 12.60 7.94 5.98
C VAL A 183 13.12 7.98 4.55
N ARG A 184 14.17 8.77 4.33
CA ARG A 184 14.83 8.91 3.02
C ARG A 184 16.26 8.42 3.01
N ALA A 185 16.85 8.20 4.18
CA ALA A 185 18.16 7.58 4.26
C ALA A 185 18.32 6.69 5.49
N LEU A 186 19.13 5.64 5.34
CA LEU A 186 19.71 4.89 6.45
C LEU A 186 21.19 5.24 6.57
N ILE A 187 21.60 5.76 7.73
CA ILE A 187 23.00 6.01 8.07
C ILE A 187 23.55 4.76 8.72
N LEU A 188 24.52 4.12 8.06
CA LEU A 188 25.18 2.88 8.45
C LEU A 188 26.60 3.19 8.96
N PRO A 189 26.83 3.17 10.29
CA PRO A 189 28.18 3.31 10.82
C PRO A 189 29.09 2.16 10.36
N THR A 190 30.35 2.43 10.01
CA THR A 190 31.33 1.39 9.65
C THR A 190 31.57 0.38 10.77
N THR A 191 31.19 0.73 12.00
CA THR A 191 31.27 -0.13 13.18
C THR A 191 30.31 -1.31 13.16
N ILE A 192 29.18 -1.24 12.43
CA ILE A 192 28.17 -2.32 12.40
C ILE A 192 28.52 -3.44 11.40
N PHE A 193 29.48 -3.19 10.49
CA PHE A 193 29.93 -4.19 9.52
C PHE A 193 30.92 -5.15 10.17
N ILE A 194 30.65 -6.44 10.01
CA ILE A 194 31.50 -7.54 10.46
C ILE A 194 32.28 -8.12 9.28
N SER A 195 33.43 -8.74 9.54
CA SER A 195 34.25 -9.35 8.49
C SER A 195 33.79 -10.76 8.19
N ASN A 196 33.64 -11.10 6.91
CA ASN A 196 33.43 -12.49 6.50
C ASN A 196 34.76 -13.29 6.50
N LYS A 197 34.71 -14.59 6.20
CA LYS A 197 35.90 -15.47 6.11
C LYS A 197 36.96 -14.98 5.10
N LYS A 198 36.57 -14.15 4.13
CA LYS A 198 37.44 -13.58 3.09
C LYS A 198 37.92 -12.17 3.42
N GLY A 199 37.61 -11.64 4.62
CA GLY A 199 38.02 -10.30 5.05
C GLY A 199 37.17 -9.15 4.50
N PHE A 200 36.04 -9.40 3.84
CA PHE A 200 35.16 -8.34 3.32
C PHE A 200 34.07 -7.93 4.34
N PRO A 201 33.63 -6.65 4.34
CA PRO A 201 32.54 -6.19 5.18
C PRO A 201 31.22 -6.84 4.79
N VAL A 202 30.51 -7.38 5.77
CA VAL A 202 29.14 -7.88 5.65
C VAL A 202 28.30 -7.46 6.85
N LEU A 203 26.98 -7.51 6.73
CA LEU A 203 26.03 -7.24 7.82
C LEU A 203 25.51 -8.55 8.43
N SER A 204 25.12 -8.51 9.71
CA SER A 204 24.41 -9.62 10.34
C SER A 204 23.05 -9.85 9.68
N LYS A 205 22.45 -11.04 9.87
CA LYS A 205 21.14 -11.36 9.27
C LYS A 205 20.05 -10.36 9.65
N ALA A 206 20.02 -9.92 10.91
CA ALA A 206 19.07 -8.91 11.39
C ALA A 206 19.22 -7.58 10.63
N HIS A 207 20.46 -7.10 10.44
CA HIS A 207 20.74 -5.89 9.68
C HIS A 207 20.45 -6.05 8.18
N GLN A 208 20.68 -7.23 7.61
CA GLN A 208 20.27 -7.51 6.23
C GLN A 208 18.74 -7.41 6.08
N ASN A 209 17.97 -7.95 7.02
CA ASN A 209 16.51 -7.84 7.00
C ASN A 209 16.04 -6.39 7.13
N LEU A 210 16.66 -5.60 8.01
CA LEU A 210 16.41 -4.16 8.12
C LEU A 210 16.67 -3.45 6.78
N VAL A 211 17.84 -3.68 6.17
CA VAL A 211 18.20 -3.08 4.88
C VAL A 211 17.17 -3.45 3.82
N ARG A 212 16.69 -4.69 3.76
CA ARG A 212 15.64 -5.11 2.82
C ARG A 212 14.33 -4.35 3.05
N LYS A 213 13.86 -4.29 4.30
CA LYS A 213 12.62 -3.57 4.67
C LYS A 213 12.62 -2.11 4.24
N PHE A 214 13.75 -1.42 4.36
CA PHE A 214 13.85 -0.01 3.91
C PHE A 214 14.24 0.12 2.44
N SER A 215 14.83 -0.91 1.83
CA SER A 215 15.15 -0.91 0.40
C SER A 215 13.90 -0.79 -0.46
N SER A 216 12.81 -1.47 -0.06
CA SER A 216 11.53 -1.36 -0.75
C SER A 216 10.99 0.09 -0.79
N LEU A 217 11.33 0.91 0.21
CA LEU A 217 10.98 2.34 0.28
C LEU A 217 11.92 3.26 -0.54
N ASN A 218 12.87 2.68 -1.29
CA ASN A 218 13.87 3.40 -2.09
C ASN A 218 14.70 4.42 -1.27
N VAL A 219 15.07 4.05 -0.04
CA VAL A 219 15.95 4.87 0.81
C VAL A 219 17.38 4.94 0.24
N LYS A 220 18.10 6.01 0.56
CA LYS A 220 19.54 6.11 0.29
C LYS A 220 20.37 5.58 1.46
N PHE A 221 21.46 4.89 1.17
CA PHE A 221 22.40 4.46 2.21
C PHE A 221 23.52 5.48 2.37
N ILE A 222 23.81 5.86 3.61
CA ILE A 222 24.89 6.77 3.98
C ILE A 222 25.87 5.99 4.86
N ILE A 223 27.11 5.82 4.42
CA ILE A 223 28.14 5.17 5.23
C ILE A 223 28.87 6.25 6.05
N THR A 224 29.06 6.01 7.34
CA THR A 224 29.71 6.98 8.24
C THR A 224 30.74 6.32 9.16
N GLY A 225 31.81 7.03 9.51
CA GLY A 225 32.90 6.53 10.36
C GLY A 225 34.20 6.29 9.60
N ALA A 226 35.24 5.90 10.33
CA ALA A 226 36.54 5.60 9.75
C ALA A 226 36.47 4.34 8.87
N ASN A 227 37.28 4.29 7.81
CA ASN A 227 37.45 3.06 7.03
C ASN A 227 38.16 2.00 7.90
N ARG A 228 37.65 0.77 7.87
CA ARG A 228 38.13 -0.37 8.69
C ARG A 228 38.64 -1.53 7.83
N TYR A 229 38.65 -1.35 6.51
CA TYR A 229 39.07 -2.33 5.50
C TYR A 229 39.98 -1.64 4.49
N ASP A 230 40.59 -2.39 3.57
CA ASP A 230 41.56 -1.84 2.61
C ASP A 230 40.94 -0.78 1.69
N ASN A 231 39.66 -0.92 1.34
CA ASN A 231 38.98 0.00 0.44
C ASN A 231 37.55 0.34 0.92
N ILE A 232 37.25 1.63 0.96
CA ILE A 232 35.91 2.15 1.29
C ILE A 232 34.85 1.69 0.25
N SER A 233 35.25 1.31 -0.96
CA SER A 233 34.33 0.78 -1.98
C SER A 233 33.71 -0.57 -1.60
N PHE A 234 34.33 -1.34 -0.70
CA PHE A 234 33.84 -2.66 -0.30
C PHE A 234 32.48 -2.59 0.40
N TYR A 235 32.23 -1.54 1.19
CA TYR A 235 30.92 -1.32 1.80
C TYR A 235 29.83 -1.09 0.74
N GLN A 236 30.12 -0.26 -0.28
CA GLN A 236 29.20 -0.01 -1.38
C GLN A 236 28.92 -1.30 -2.15
N GLY A 237 29.97 -2.04 -2.54
CA GLY A 237 29.82 -3.29 -3.27
C GLY A 237 28.97 -4.34 -2.53
N TYR A 238 29.08 -4.39 -1.20
CA TYR A 238 28.23 -5.26 -0.38
C TYR A 238 26.77 -4.81 -0.35
N LEU A 239 26.50 -3.51 -0.21
CA LEU A 239 25.12 -2.99 -0.25
C LEU A 239 24.50 -3.17 -1.64
N ASP A 240 25.26 -2.95 -2.71
CA ASP A 240 24.82 -3.21 -4.09
C ASP A 240 24.49 -4.70 -4.30
N HIS A 241 25.26 -5.60 -3.68
CA HIS A 241 24.97 -7.05 -3.69
C HIS A 241 23.66 -7.38 -2.96
N LEU A 242 23.42 -6.78 -1.78
CA LEU A 242 22.17 -6.96 -1.04
C LEU A 242 20.97 -6.45 -1.85
N TRP A 243 21.10 -5.28 -2.47
CA TRP A 243 20.06 -4.68 -3.30
C TRP A 243 19.71 -5.54 -4.53
N LYS A 244 20.73 -5.98 -5.29
CA LYS A 244 20.52 -6.82 -6.48
C LYS A 244 19.81 -8.12 -6.15
N LYS A 245 20.13 -8.73 -5.01
CA LYS A 245 19.48 -9.97 -4.57
C LYS A 245 18.00 -9.76 -4.27
N GLU A 246 17.63 -8.62 -3.70
CA GLU A 246 16.24 -8.27 -3.42
C GLU A 246 15.47 -8.04 -4.72
N TYR A 247 16.00 -7.19 -5.60
CA TYR A 247 15.36 -6.87 -6.88
C TYR A 247 15.18 -8.08 -7.79
N ALA A 248 16.08 -9.07 -7.71
CA ALA A 248 15.98 -10.32 -8.43
C ALA A 248 14.96 -11.30 -7.82
N ALA A 249 14.47 -11.03 -6.61
CA ALA A 249 13.45 -11.83 -5.92
C ALA A 249 12.02 -11.30 -6.13
N ASP A 250 11.85 -10.12 -6.74
CA ASP A 250 10.54 -9.56 -7.08
C ASP A 250 9.76 -10.52 -8.00
N GLY A 251 8.52 -10.84 -7.62
CA GLY A 251 7.61 -11.64 -8.41
C GLY A 251 6.81 -10.79 -9.41
N PRO A 252 5.84 -11.42 -10.12
CA PRO A 252 4.96 -10.72 -11.05
C PRO A 252 4.16 -9.58 -10.40
N LEU A 253 3.72 -9.76 -9.15
CA LEU A 253 2.97 -8.75 -8.38
C LEU A 253 3.83 -7.52 -8.11
N GLU A 254 5.02 -7.71 -7.55
CA GLU A 254 5.94 -6.60 -7.27
C GLU A 254 6.32 -5.86 -8.54
N SER A 255 6.51 -6.57 -9.66
CA SER A 255 6.78 -5.93 -10.95
C SER A 255 5.60 -5.12 -11.47
N PHE A 256 4.36 -5.55 -11.26
CA PHE A 256 3.15 -4.83 -11.67
C PHE A 256 2.89 -3.60 -10.79
N CYS A 257 3.10 -3.73 -9.48
CA CYS A 257 2.87 -2.64 -8.52
C CYS A 257 3.91 -1.50 -8.60
N ARG A 258 5.02 -1.69 -9.32
CA ARG A 258 6.07 -0.68 -9.46
C ARG A 258 5.53 0.60 -10.08
N GLY A 259 5.75 1.72 -9.39
CA GLY A 259 5.25 3.03 -9.75
C GLY A 259 3.93 3.39 -9.05
N TYR A 260 3.22 2.42 -8.48
CA TYR A 260 1.96 2.65 -7.74
C TYR A 260 2.17 2.75 -6.22
N GLU A 261 3.40 2.64 -5.72
CA GLU A 261 3.70 2.63 -4.28
C GLU A 261 3.32 3.95 -3.58
N ASP A 262 2.32 3.85 -2.72
CA ASP A 262 1.64 4.96 -2.04
C ASP A 262 1.09 6.03 -3.00
N TYR A 263 0.79 5.66 -4.24
CA TYR A 263 0.12 6.52 -5.21
C TYR A 263 -1.39 6.47 -4.98
N LEU A 264 -1.96 7.59 -4.53
CA LEU A 264 -3.39 7.73 -4.24
C LEU A 264 -4.20 7.85 -5.53
N GLN A 265 -5.18 6.97 -5.70
CA GLN A 265 -6.07 6.93 -6.85
C GLN A 265 -7.52 7.09 -6.40
N VAL A 266 -8.35 7.71 -7.23
CA VAL A 266 -9.79 7.77 -6.99
C VAL A 266 -10.38 6.38 -7.29
N PRO A 267 -11.16 5.77 -6.37
CA PRO A 267 -11.84 4.51 -6.64
C PRO A 267 -12.71 4.61 -7.89
N LEU A 268 -12.73 3.57 -8.71
CA LEU A 268 -13.57 3.52 -9.91
C LEU A 268 -15.05 3.51 -9.51
N GLN A 269 -15.90 3.96 -10.44
CA GLN A 269 -17.36 3.98 -10.28
C GLN A 269 -18.05 3.40 -11.53
N PRO A 270 -17.88 2.09 -11.83
CA PRO A 270 -18.32 1.52 -13.11
C PRO A 270 -19.83 1.57 -13.35
N LEU A 271 -20.65 1.63 -12.29
CA LEU A 271 -22.09 1.83 -12.42
C LEU A 271 -22.43 3.22 -12.96
N LYS A 272 -21.74 4.25 -12.45
CA LYS A 272 -21.96 5.65 -12.83
C LYS A 272 -21.29 5.97 -14.16
N ASP A 273 -20.04 5.60 -14.32
CA ASP A 273 -19.18 5.98 -15.43
C ASP A 273 -18.94 4.80 -16.37
N ASN A 274 -18.79 5.05 -17.67
CA ASN A 274 -18.40 4.01 -18.61
C ASN A 274 -16.87 3.91 -18.65
N LEU A 275 -16.34 2.74 -18.27
CA LEU A 275 -14.91 2.49 -18.27
C LEU A 275 -14.34 2.50 -19.70
N ASP A 276 -13.09 2.95 -19.81
CA ASP A 276 -12.36 2.95 -21.07
C ASP A 276 -11.74 1.57 -21.36
N SER A 277 -11.27 1.39 -22.60
CA SER A 277 -10.69 0.12 -23.03
C SER A 277 -9.42 -0.26 -22.25
N SER A 278 -8.63 0.73 -21.83
CA SER A 278 -7.38 0.49 -21.11
C SER A 278 -7.63 -0.05 -19.70
N THR A 279 -8.67 0.44 -19.01
CA THR A 279 -9.08 -0.06 -17.69
C THR A 279 -9.49 -1.53 -17.76
N TYR A 280 -10.30 -1.93 -18.75
CA TYR A 280 -10.65 -3.34 -18.95
C TYR A 280 -9.42 -4.21 -19.24
N GLU A 281 -8.46 -3.72 -20.01
CA GLU A 281 -7.22 -4.46 -20.31
C GLU A 281 -6.38 -4.71 -19.06
N VAL A 282 -6.30 -3.74 -18.14
CA VAL A 282 -5.66 -3.93 -16.84
C VAL A 282 -6.39 -5.00 -16.02
N PHE A 283 -7.72 -4.99 -15.98
CA PHE A 283 -8.50 -6.03 -15.29
C PHE A 283 -8.30 -7.42 -15.88
N GLU A 284 -8.13 -7.52 -17.19
CA GLU A 284 -7.92 -8.78 -17.92
C GLU A 284 -6.51 -9.33 -17.75
N GLY A 285 -5.55 -8.51 -17.32
CA GLY A 285 -4.19 -8.90 -17.02
C GLY A 285 -4.03 -9.77 -15.77
N ASP A 286 -5.09 -9.97 -14.98
CA ASP A 286 -5.08 -10.84 -13.79
C ASP A 286 -5.58 -12.26 -14.11
N PRO A 287 -4.68 -13.25 -14.27
CA PRO A 287 -5.08 -14.61 -14.59
C PRO A 287 -5.72 -15.33 -13.40
N VAL A 288 -5.38 -14.96 -12.16
CA VAL A 288 -5.85 -15.64 -10.96
C VAL A 288 -7.33 -15.38 -10.78
N LYS A 289 -7.76 -14.12 -10.92
CA LYS A 289 -9.16 -13.73 -10.82
C LYS A 289 -10.07 -14.61 -11.69
N TYR A 290 -9.83 -14.66 -13.00
CA TYR A 290 -10.72 -15.40 -13.90
C TYR A 290 -10.59 -16.91 -13.79
N SER A 291 -9.43 -17.44 -13.37
CA SER A 291 -9.27 -18.86 -13.06
C SER A 291 -10.15 -19.27 -11.88
N GLU A 292 -10.17 -18.48 -10.81
CA GLU A 292 -11.02 -18.75 -9.64
C GLU A 292 -12.51 -18.61 -9.99
N TYR A 293 -12.90 -17.60 -10.79
CA TYR A 293 -14.27 -17.50 -11.30
C TYR A 293 -14.66 -18.72 -12.15
N GLN A 294 -13.78 -19.18 -13.05
CA GLN A 294 -14.04 -20.39 -13.85
C GLN A 294 -14.24 -21.62 -12.96
N SER A 295 -13.39 -21.81 -11.94
CA SER A 295 -13.53 -22.90 -10.97
C SER A 295 -14.84 -22.81 -10.17
N ALA A 296 -15.22 -21.61 -9.72
CA ALA A 296 -16.48 -21.40 -9.01
C ALA A 296 -17.69 -21.72 -9.89
N ILE A 297 -17.70 -21.26 -11.15
CA ILE A 297 -18.77 -21.54 -12.11
C ILE A 297 -18.84 -23.05 -12.40
N PHE A 298 -17.70 -23.72 -12.58
CA PHE A 298 -17.63 -25.16 -12.80
C PHE A 298 -18.27 -25.94 -11.63
N GLU A 299 -17.90 -25.62 -10.39
CA GLU A 299 -18.48 -26.28 -9.22
C GLU A 299 -19.98 -25.97 -9.05
N ALA A 300 -20.42 -24.75 -9.36
CA ALA A 300 -21.84 -24.39 -9.35
C ALA A 300 -22.66 -25.16 -10.41
N ILE A 301 -22.11 -25.35 -11.62
CA ILE A 301 -22.71 -26.18 -12.66
C ILE A 301 -22.83 -27.63 -12.17
N ARG A 302 -21.75 -28.20 -11.61
CA ARG A 302 -21.76 -29.57 -11.08
C ARG A 302 -22.78 -29.73 -9.95
N TYR A 303 -22.88 -28.75 -9.07
CA TYR A 303 -23.87 -28.74 -8.00
C TYR A 303 -25.29 -28.77 -8.57
N LYS A 304 -25.62 -27.86 -9.50
CA LYS A 304 -26.94 -27.83 -10.16
C LYS A 304 -27.27 -29.14 -10.86
N MET A 305 -26.33 -29.74 -11.59
CA MET A 305 -26.56 -31.02 -12.27
C MET A 305 -26.88 -32.17 -11.30
N LYS A 306 -26.20 -32.21 -10.14
CA LYS A 306 -26.46 -33.22 -9.10
C LYS A 306 -27.83 -33.05 -8.46
N SER A 307 -28.19 -31.82 -8.08
CA SER A 307 -29.49 -31.53 -7.45
C SER A 307 -30.66 -31.92 -8.36
N HIS A 308 -30.58 -31.59 -9.65
CA HIS A 308 -31.59 -31.99 -10.64
C HIS A 308 -31.72 -33.52 -10.79
N SER A 309 -30.61 -34.25 -10.68
CA SER A 309 -30.61 -35.72 -10.78
C SER A 309 -31.22 -36.36 -9.52
N ALA A 310 -31.09 -35.72 -8.35
CA ALA A 310 -31.71 -36.15 -7.10
C ALA A 310 -33.23 -35.88 -7.12
N ASP A 311 -33.67 -34.71 -7.60
CA ASP A 311 -35.09 -34.37 -7.71
C ASP A 311 -35.84 -35.29 -8.70
N LYS A 312 -35.20 -35.69 -9.81
CA LYS A 312 -35.77 -36.71 -10.72
C LYS A 312 -35.94 -38.06 -10.01
N LYS A 313 -34.94 -38.52 -9.25
CA LYS A 313 -35.03 -39.78 -8.49
C LYS A 313 -36.05 -39.73 -7.34
N ALA A 314 -36.28 -38.57 -6.75
CA ALA A 314 -37.28 -38.38 -5.70
C ALA A 314 -38.72 -38.36 -6.25
N ASN A 315 -38.92 -37.82 -7.46
CA ASN A 315 -40.22 -37.80 -8.14
C ASN A 315 -40.53 -39.11 -8.90
N GLU A 316 -39.53 -39.93 -9.23
CA GLU A 316 -39.67 -41.29 -9.76
C GLU A 316 -39.66 -42.32 -8.61
N GLY A 317 -40.76 -42.39 -7.85
CA GLY A 317 -40.93 -43.41 -6.80
C GLY A 317 -41.18 -44.82 -7.36
N THR A 318 -40.36 -45.77 -6.89
CA THR A 318 -40.56 -47.24 -6.86
C THR A 318 -40.73 -47.98 -8.20
N GLU A 319 -39.62 -48.43 -8.79
CA GLU A 319 -39.53 -49.80 -9.33
C GLU A 319 -38.17 -50.43 -8.95
N SER A 320 -38.25 -51.68 -8.46
CA SER A 320 -37.12 -52.50 -8.04
C SER A 320 -36.29 -52.97 -9.22
N SER A 321 -34.96 -52.94 -9.11
CA SER A 321 -34.14 -54.15 -9.29
C SER A 321 -32.65 -53.80 -9.24
N SER A 322 -31.93 -54.67 -8.53
CA SER A 322 -30.47 -54.81 -8.46
C SER A 322 -29.80 -54.87 -9.84
N ASP A 323 -28.50 -54.54 -9.85
CA ASP A 323 -27.52 -54.69 -10.95
C ASP A 323 -27.35 -53.52 -11.94
N LYS A 324 -27.14 -52.29 -11.44
CA LYS A 324 -26.55 -51.19 -12.26
C LYS A 324 -25.75 -50.20 -11.42
N GLU A 325 -24.58 -50.59 -10.91
CA GLU A 325 -23.67 -49.66 -10.21
C GLU A 325 -22.43 -49.26 -11.02
N ALA A 326 -22.04 -50.01 -12.06
CA ALA A 326 -20.88 -49.67 -12.88
C ALA A 326 -21.17 -48.74 -14.09
N ASN A 327 -22.39 -48.79 -14.67
CA ASN A 327 -22.75 -48.01 -15.88
C ASN A 327 -23.41 -46.64 -15.61
N LYS A 328 -23.67 -46.26 -14.34
CA LYS A 328 -24.39 -45.01 -14.02
C LYS A 328 -23.52 -43.76 -14.10
N GLN A 329 -22.20 -43.88 -13.97
CA GLN A 329 -21.30 -42.73 -14.04
C GLN A 329 -21.10 -42.22 -15.47
N GLU A 330 -21.10 -43.10 -16.48
CA GLU A 330 -20.98 -42.70 -17.90
C GLU A 330 -22.28 -42.09 -18.47
N GLU A 331 -23.46 -42.58 -18.08
CA GLU A 331 -24.74 -41.98 -18.49
C GLU A 331 -25.00 -40.61 -17.84
N MET A 332 -24.48 -40.36 -16.63
CA MET A 332 -24.65 -39.09 -15.89
C MET A 332 -24.00 -37.88 -16.59
N TYR A 333 -23.08 -38.11 -17.53
CA TYR A 333 -22.36 -37.07 -18.28
C TYR A 333 -22.68 -37.06 -19.78
N SER A 334 -23.69 -37.80 -20.23
CA SER A 334 -24.16 -37.77 -21.62
C SER A 334 -24.88 -36.45 -21.93
N MET A 335 -24.30 -35.63 -22.82
CA MET A 335 -24.90 -34.36 -23.28
C MET A 335 -26.32 -34.52 -23.87
N LYS A 336 -26.71 -35.73 -24.30
CA LYS A 336 -28.02 -35.96 -24.93
C LYS A 336 -29.20 -35.89 -23.96
N HIS A 337 -29.00 -35.99 -22.64
CA HIS A 337 -30.08 -36.07 -21.65
C HIS A 337 -30.00 -35.01 -20.52
N ASN A 338 -29.01 -34.11 -20.58
CA ASN A 338 -28.86 -33.04 -19.58
C ASN A 338 -29.74 -31.84 -19.92
N LYS A 339 -30.49 -31.36 -18.90
CA LYS A 339 -31.26 -30.11 -18.96
C LYS A 339 -30.31 -28.95 -19.25
N GLU A 340 -30.73 -28.05 -20.15
CA GLU A 340 -29.98 -26.83 -20.45
C GLU A 340 -30.06 -25.88 -19.24
N LEU A 341 -28.89 -25.48 -18.71
CA LEU A 341 -28.78 -24.51 -17.61
C LEU A 341 -28.65 -23.10 -18.18
N VAL A 342 -29.28 -22.12 -17.51
CA VAL A 342 -29.19 -20.71 -17.86
C VAL A 342 -28.15 -20.03 -16.97
N ILE A 343 -27.10 -19.49 -17.57
CA ILE A 343 -26.08 -18.69 -16.88
C ILE A 343 -26.21 -17.24 -17.31
N THR A 344 -26.39 -16.32 -16.38
CA THR A 344 -26.42 -14.88 -16.68
C THR A 344 -25.19 -14.22 -16.10
N VAL A 345 -24.34 -13.67 -16.96
CA VAL A 345 -23.20 -12.83 -16.59
C VAL A 345 -23.65 -11.38 -16.61
N VAL A 346 -23.72 -10.73 -15.44
CA VAL A 346 -24.11 -9.31 -15.30
C VAL A 346 -22.88 -8.44 -15.06
N GLY A 347 -22.77 -7.33 -15.78
CA GLY A 347 -21.52 -6.56 -15.87
C GLY A 347 -20.47 -7.31 -16.69
N ALA A 348 -20.84 -7.77 -17.89
CA ALA A 348 -19.99 -8.67 -18.69
C ALA A 348 -18.69 -8.02 -19.19
N GLY A 349 -18.56 -6.69 -19.20
CA GLY A 349 -17.41 -5.96 -19.69
C GLY A 349 -17.05 -6.36 -21.12
N ARG A 350 -15.77 -6.65 -21.37
CA ARG A 350 -15.31 -7.19 -22.67
C ARG A 350 -15.38 -8.72 -22.77
N GLY A 351 -16.11 -9.37 -21.87
CA GLY A 351 -16.45 -10.79 -21.94
C GLY A 351 -15.49 -11.83 -21.31
N PRO A 352 -14.52 -11.52 -20.42
CA PRO A 352 -13.67 -12.55 -19.84
C PRO A 352 -14.46 -13.55 -18.98
N LEU A 353 -15.48 -13.11 -18.23
CA LEU A 353 -16.34 -14.01 -17.45
C LEU A 353 -17.32 -14.81 -18.33
N VAL A 354 -17.72 -14.28 -19.47
CA VAL A 354 -18.49 -15.04 -20.47
C VAL A 354 -17.65 -16.21 -20.99
N ARG A 355 -16.36 -15.96 -21.28
CA ARG A 355 -15.41 -17.01 -21.68
C ARG A 355 -15.21 -18.04 -20.56
N ALA A 356 -15.00 -17.58 -19.33
CA ALA A 356 -14.87 -18.47 -18.16
C ALA A 356 -16.10 -19.36 -17.97
N ALA A 357 -17.31 -18.81 -18.14
CA ALA A 357 -18.56 -19.56 -18.03
C ALA A 357 -18.70 -20.65 -19.13
N LEU A 358 -18.35 -20.32 -20.38
CA LEU A 358 -18.36 -21.28 -21.48
C LEU A 358 -17.32 -22.40 -21.25
N GLN A 359 -16.10 -22.05 -20.84
CA GLN A 359 -15.04 -23.02 -20.54
C GLN A 359 -15.41 -23.93 -19.37
N ALA A 360 -15.97 -23.37 -18.29
CA ALA A 360 -16.47 -24.13 -17.15
C ALA A 360 -17.57 -25.12 -17.57
N ALA A 361 -18.50 -24.68 -18.43
CA ALA A 361 -19.56 -25.55 -18.94
C ALA A 361 -19.03 -26.68 -19.82
N ASP A 362 -18.06 -26.39 -20.69
CA ASP A 362 -17.43 -27.40 -21.55
C ASP A 362 -16.65 -28.42 -20.72
N LEU A 363 -15.91 -27.98 -19.70
CA LEU A 363 -15.22 -28.86 -18.74
C LEU A 363 -16.20 -29.72 -17.93
N ALA A 364 -17.37 -29.19 -17.58
CA ALA A 364 -18.41 -29.91 -16.86
C ALA A 364 -19.25 -30.83 -17.76
N ASN A 365 -19.05 -30.82 -19.09
CA ASN A 365 -19.92 -31.44 -20.08
C ASN A 365 -21.40 -31.04 -19.90
N ALA A 366 -21.63 -29.76 -19.56
CA ALA A 366 -22.95 -29.22 -19.30
C ALA A 366 -23.46 -28.40 -20.49
N ARG A 367 -24.73 -28.61 -20.85
CA ARG A 367 -25.40 -27.79 -21.84
C ARG A 367 -25.83 -26.48 -21.18
N VAL A 368 -25.31 -25.35 -21.65
CA VAL A 368 -25.62 -24.03 -21.09
C VAL A 368 -26.05 -23.04 -22.16
N LYS A 369 -26.97 -22.17 -21.77
CA LYS A 369 -27.31 -20.93 -22.47
C LYS A 369 -26.82 -19.76 -21.63
N VAL A 370 -26.08 -18.84 -22.25
CA VAL A 370 -25.46 -17.71 -21.53
C VAL A 370 -26.07 -16.38 -21.96
N TYR A 371 -26.46 -15.56 -20.99
CA TYR A 371 -26.79 -14.15 -21.20
C TYR A 371 -25.63 -13.29 -20.71
N ALA A 372 -25.14 -12.38 -21.56
CA ALA A 372 -24.12 -11.40 -21.19
C ALA A 372 -24.78 -10.02 -21.14
N VAL A 373 -25.05 -9.53 -19.93
CA VAL A 373 -25.72 -8.25 -19.67
C VAL A 373 -24.66 -7.19 -19.37
N GLU A 374 -24.64 -6.13 -20.16
CA GLU A 374 -23.70 -5.02 -20.02
C GLU A 374 -24.39 -3.70 -20.35
N LYS A 375 -24.15 -2.67 -19.52
CA LYS A 375 -24.75 -1.35 -19.67
C LYS A 375 -23.85 -0.37 -20.43
N ASN A 376 -22.53 -0.58 -20.42
CA ASN A 376 -21.58 0.24 -21.18
C ASN A 376 -21.68 -0.09 -22.68
N PRO A 377 -22.23 0.82 -23.51
CA PRO A 377 -22.43 0.55 -24.93
C PRO A 377 -21.12 0.32 -25.69
N ASN A 378 -19.99 0.85 -25.18
CA ASN A 378 -18.68 0.66 -25.81
C ASN A 378 -18.19 -0.79 -25.64
N ALA A 379 -18.35 -1.37 -24.45
CA ALA A 379 -17.97 -2.75 -24.18
C ALA A 379 -18.88 -3.75 -24.92
N VAL A 380 -20.16 -3.39 -25.10
CA VAL A 380 -21.13 -4.15 -25.90
C VAL A 380 -20.67 -4.34 -27.35
N VAL A 381 -20.00 -3.36 -27.96
CA VAL A 381 -19.41 -3.52 -29.30
C VAL A 381 -18.42 -4.69 -29.33
N THR A 382 -17.52 -4.77 -28.34
CA THR A 382 -16.58 -5.89 -28.20
C THR A 382 -17.30 -7.22 -27.99
N LEU A 383 -18.34 -7.24 -27.15
CA LEU A 383 -19.15 -8.45 -26.93
C LEU A 383 -19.84 -8.96 -28.19
N HIS A 384 -20.34 -8.08 -29.06
CA HIS A 384 -20.93 -8.49 -30.34
C HIS A 384 -19.90 -9.08 -31.31
N ALA A 385 -18.70 -8.49 -31.38
CA ALA A 385 -17.60 -9.05 -32.17
C ALA A 385 -17.21 -10.46 -31.66
N LEU A 386 -17.00 -10.59 -30.35
CA LEU A 386 -16.69 -11.88 -29.71
C LEU A 386 -17.82 -12.90 -29.88
N LYS A 387 -19.08 -12.48 -29.89
CA LYS A 387 -20.20 -13.37 -30.19
C LYS A 387 -20.13 -13.93 -31.60
N SER A 388 -19.82 -13.09 -32.59
CA SER A 388 -19.74 -13.52 -33.99
C SER A 388 -18.53 -14.44 -34.25
N GLU A 389 -17.41 -14.19 -33.58
CA GLU A 389 -16.14 -14.88 -33.86
C GLU A 389 -15.90 -16.10 -32.96
N LEU A 390 -16.30 -16.04 -31.69
CA LEU A 390 -15.89 -17.02 -30.66
C LEU A 390 -17.08 -17.64 -29.91
N PHE A 391 -17.99 -16.84 -29.36
CA PHE A 391 -19.00 -17.36 -28.45
C PHE A 391 -20.17 -18.07 -29.16
N GLY A 392 -20.46 -17.68 -30.40
CA GLY A 392 -21.47 -18.30 -31.22
C GLY A 392 -22.91 -18.17 -30.68
N PRO A 393 -23.82 -19.09 -31.04
CA PRO A 393 -25.24 -18.97 -30.73
C PRO A 393 -25.58 -19.25 -29.25
N ARG A 394 -24.64 -19.82 -28.48
CA ARG A 394 -24.82 -20.12 -27.03
C ARG A 394 -24.95 -18.85 -26.19
N VAL A 395 -24.48 -17.71 -26.69
CA VAL A 395 -24.44 -16.44 -25.94
C VAL A 395 -25.40 -15.42 -26.54
N THR A 396 -26.22 -14.81 -25.68
CA THR A 396 -27.07 -13.66 -26.02
C THR A 396 -26.55 -12.41 -25.33
N ILE A 397 -26.21 -11.38 -26.12
CA ILE A 397 -25.75 -10.09 -25.60
C ILE A 397 -26.97 -9.21 -25.32
N ILE A 398 -27.01 -8.63 -24.13
CA ILE A 398 -28.07 -7.74 -23.66
C ILE A 398 -27.43 -6.40 -23.28
N SER A 399 -27.71 -5.37 -24.08
CA SER A 399 -27.24 -4.00 -23.82
C SER A 399 -28.22 -3.28 -22.89
N CYS A 400 -28.11 -3.48 -21.59
CA CYS A 400 -29.04 -2.93 -20.59
C CYS A 400 -28.40 -2.87 -19.21
N ASP A 401 -28.93 -2.00 -18.34
CA ASP A 401 -28.68 -2.09 -16.91
C ASP A 401 -29.36 -3.34 -16.35
N MET A 402 -28.62 -4.15 -15.58
CA MET A 402 -29.15 -5.40 -15.02
C MET A 402 -30.36 -5.18 -14.11
N ARG A 403 -30.49 -3.99 -13.50
CA ARG A 403 -31.62 -3.65 -12.60
C ARG A 403 -32.92 -3.39 -13.35
N GLU A 404 -32.83 -3.10 -14.66
CA GLU A 404 -33.98 -2.77 -15.52
C GLU A 404 -34.35 -3.91 -16.46
N TRP A 405 -33.42 -4.86 -16.69
CA TRP A 405 -33.63 -5.93 -17.66
C TRP A 405 -34.71 -6.91 -17.21
N LYS A 406 -35.67 -7.16 -18.11
CA LYS A 406 -36.70 -8.20 -17.95
C LYS A 406 -36.28 -9.43 -18.75
N SER A 407 -35.71 -10.41 -18.05
CA SER A 407 -35.25 -11.63 -18.70
C SER A 407 -36.44 -12.48 -19.22
N PRO A 408 -36.34 -13.06 -20.43
CA PRO A 408 -37.34 -14.01 -20.93
C PRO A 408 -37.31 -15.36 -20.18
N GLU A 409 -36.24 -15.66 -19.45
CA GLU A 409 -36.08 -16.88 -18.67
C GLU A 409 -35.24 -16.66 -17.41
N MET A 410 -35.51 -17.42 -16.35
CA MET A 410 -34.82 -17.29 -15.07
C MET A 410 -33.45 -17.99 -15.11
N ALA A 411 -32.42 -17.38 -14.53
CA ALA A 411 -31.07 -17.91 -14.42
C ALA A 411 -30.99 -19.04 -13.38
N ASP A 412 -30.25 -20.11 -13.72
CA ASP A 412 -29.79 -21.11 -12.74
C ASP A 412 -28.58 -20.61 -11.95
N ILE A 413 -27.71 -19.86 -12.63
CA ILE A 413 -26.48 -19.29 -12.07
C ILE A 413 -26.36 -17.84 -12.55
N LEU A 414 -26.28 -16.90 -11.62
CA LEU A 414 -25.97 -15.49 -11.85
C LEU A 414 -24.50 -15.26 -11.52
N VAL A 415 -23.74 -14.67 -12.44
CA VAL A 415 -22.30 -14.40 -12.28
C VAL A 415 -22.04 -12.91 -12.44
N SER A 416 -21.25 -12.34 -11.54
CA SER A 416 -20.87 -10.92 -11.59
C SER A 416 -19.47 -10.72 -11.02
N GLU A 417 -18.83 -9.63 -11.42
CA GLU A 417 -17.61 -9.10 -10.80
C GLU A 417 -17.77 -7.58 -10.76
N LEU A 418 -18.36 -7.11 -9.66
CA LEU A 418 -18.74 -5.71 -9.42
C LEU A 418 -18.10 -5.21 -8.11
N LEU A 419 -16.98 -5.84 -7.72
CA LEU A 419 -16.37 -5.62 -6.41
C LEU A 419 -15.29 -4.56 -6.51
N GLY A 420 -15.37 -3.55 -5.65
CA GLY A 420 -14.26 -2.63 -5.45
C GLY A 420 -13.28 -3.13 -4.38
N SER A 421 -12.24 -2.34 -4.13
CA SER A 421 -11.22 -2.61 -3.09
C SER A 421 -11.76 -2.73 -1.65
N PHE A 422 -13.02 -2.33 -1.41
CA PHE A 422 -13.72 -2.47 -0.14
C PHE A 422 -14.94 -3.39 -0.25
N GLY A 423 -15.00 -4.24 -1.29
CA GLY A 423 -16.12 -5.15 -1.54
C GLY A 423 -17.31 -4.41 -2.16
N ASP A 424 -18.07 -3.66 -1.34
CA ASP A 424 -19.34 -3.04 -1.73
C ASP A 424 -19.22 -1.64 -2.37
N ASN A 425 -18.03 -1.02 -2.38
CA ASN A 425 -17.84 0.38 -2.80
C ASN A 425 -18.05 0.68 -4.31
N GLU A 426 -18.36 -0.34 -5.11
CA GLU A 426 -18.78 -0.23 -6.51
C GLU A 426 -20.27 -0.59 -6.70
N LEU A 427 -21.04 -0.60 -5.61
CA LEU A 427 -22.49 -0.80 -5.57
C LEU A 427 -22.94 -2.19 -6.04
N SER A 428 -22.10 -3.21 -5.79
CA SER A 428 -22.47 -4.61 -6.04
C SER A 428 -23.78 -5.02 -5.35
N PRO A 429 -24.06 -4.66 -4.08
CA PRO A 429 -25.32 -5.03 -3.43
C PRO A 429 -26.54 -4.54 -4.21
N GLU A 430 -26.60 -3.24 -4.52
CA GLU A 430 -27.73 -2.61 -5.23
C GLU A 430 -27.91 -3.16 -6.65
N CYS A 431 -26.80 -3.51 -7.32
CA CYS A 431 -26.84 -4.11 -8.65
C CYS A 431 -27.43 -5.53 -8.60
N LEU A 432 -26.96 -6.35 -7.66
CA LEU A 432 -27.37 -7.75 -7.55
C LEU A 432 -28.77 -7.92 -6.96
N ASP A 433 -29.20 -7.04 -6.05
CA ASP A 433 -30.58 -6.99 -5.57
C ASP A 433 -31.56 -6.73 -6.73
N GLY A 434 -31.19 -5.86 -7.67
CA GLY A 434 -31.98 -5.62 -8.89
C GLY A 434 -31.96 -6.80 -9.86
N ALA A 435 -30.79 -7.42 -10.06
CA ALA A 435 -30.62 -8.58 -10.94
C ALA A 435 -31.26 -9.88 -10.39
N GLN A 436 -31.54 -9.94 -9.09
CA GLN A 436 -32.18 -11.10 -8.47
C GLN A 436 -33.58 -11.37 -9.01
N ASN A 437 -34.25 -10.38 -9.61
CA ASN A 437 -35.57 -10.53 -10.22
C ASN A 437 -35.65 -11.58 -11.35
N PHE A 438 -34.51 -11.96 -11.94
CA PHE A 438 -34.40 -13.01 -12.95
C PHE A 438 -33.54 -14.21 -12.50
N LEU A 439 -33.31 -14.38 -11.19
CA LEU A 439 -32.68 -15.55 -10.61
C LEU A 439 -33.74 -16.52 -10.05
N LYS A 440 -33.63 -17.82 -10.35
CA LYS A 440 -34.55 -18.82 -9.77
C LYS A 440 -34.48 -18.84 -8.25
N ASP A 441 -35.54 -19.31 -7.58
CA ASP A 441 -35.59 -19.43 -6.11
C ASP A 441 -34.48 -20.32 -5.52
N ASP A 442 -34.10 -21.36 -6.28
CA ASP A 442 -33.00 -22.27 -5.99
C ASP A 442 -31.67 -21.83 -6.65
N GLY A 443 -31.68 -20.70 -7.37
CA GLY A 443 -30.59 -20.15 -8.16
C GLY A 443 -29.37 -19.79 -7.32
N ILE A 444 -28.20 -19.81 -7.96
CA ILE A 444 -26.91 -19.53 -7.33
C ILE A 444 -26.41 -18.16 -7.81
N SER A 445 -26.00 -17.30 -6.89
CA SER A 445 -25.19 -16.12 -7.22
C SER A 445 -23.71 -16.42 -7.02
N ILE A 446 -22.89 -15.96 -7.95
CA ILE A 446 -21.44 -15.91 -7.88
C ILE A 446 -21.03 -14.43 -8.05
N PRO A 447 -20.51 -13.75 -7.01
CA PRO A 447 -20.17 -14.31 -5.70
C PRO A 447 -21.39 -14.65 -4.83
N GLN A 448 -21.20 -15.57 -3.88
CA GLN A 448 -22.18 -15.90 -2.84
C GLN A 448 -22.18 -14.89 -1.70
N SER A 449 -21.01 -14.38 -1.33
CA SER A 449 -20.88 -13.36 -0.29
C SER A 449 -19.52 -12.68 -0.35
N TYR A 450 -19.45 -11.48 0.19
CA TYR A 450 -18.19 -10.77 0.39
C TYR A 450 -18.24 -9.96 1.68
N THR A 451 -17.07 -9.78 2.29
CA THR A 451 -16.89 -9.03 3.53
C THR A 451 -15.81 -7.98 3.36
N SER A 452 -16.12 -6.73 3.70
CA SER A 452 -15.14 -5.66 3.81
C SER A 452 -14.38 -5.75 5.14
N TYR A 453 -13.15 -5.28 5.16
CA TYR A 453 -12.24 -5.37 6.29
C TYR A 453 -11.53 -4.06 6.51
N ILE A 454 -11.27 -3.69 7.76
CA ILE A 454 -10.69 -2.39 8.13
C ILE A 454 -9.58 -2.53 9.17
N ALA A 455 -8.53 -1.72 9.07
CA ALA A 455 -7.45 -1.64 10.04
C ALA A 455 -6.93 -0.20 10.21
N PRO A 456 -6.61 0.26 11.44
CA PRO A 456 -6.01 1.57 11.67
C PRO A 456 -4.56 1.61 11.18
N VAL A 457 -4.19 2.67 10.47
CA VAL A 457 -2.87 2.79 9.86
C VAL A 457 -2.21 4.14 10.16
N GLN A 458 -0.90 4.09 10.42
CA GLN A 458 -0.03 5.24 10.45
C GLN A 458 0.72 5.36 9.10
N SER A 459 0.53 6.47 8.39
CA SER A 459 1.37 6.82 7.25
C SER A 459 1.41 8.33 7.06
N ALA A 460 2.54 8.94 7.42
CA ALA A 460 2.75 10.37 7.20
C ALA A 460 2.80 10.71 5.70
N LYS A 461 3.31 9.78 4.87
CA LYS A 461 3.38 9.94 3.41
C LYS A 461 1.98 10.02 2.79
N LEU A 462 1.07 9.13 3.16
CA LEU A 462 -0.31 9.15 2.64
C LEU A 462 -1.08 10.36 3.13
N TYR A 463 -0.97 10.72 4.42
CA TYR A 463 -1.61 11.92 4.97
C TYR A 463 -1.20 13.19 4.21
N GLN A 464 0.10 13.36 3.96
CA GLN A 464 0.61 14.46 3.15
C GLN A 464 0.20 14.36 1.68
N GLY A 465 0.07 13.15 1.13
CA GLY A 465 -0.47 12.91 -0.20
C GLY A 465 -1.90 13.40 -0.34
N VAL A 466 -2.76 13.07 0.63
CA VAL A 466 -4.17 13.50 0.65
C VAL A 466 -4.28 15.02 0.70
N LYS A 467 -3.43 15.73 1.46
CA LYS A 467 -3.39 17.21 1.48
C LYS A 467 -3.18 17.83 0.09
N LEU A 468 -2.52 17.13 -0.84
CA LEU A 468 -2.28 17.64 -2.20
C LEU A 468 -3.51 17.60 -3.11
N PHE A 469 -4.55 16.84 -2.73
CA PHE A 469 -5.85 16.82 -3.41
C PHE A 469 -6.79 17.96 -2.98
N TYR A 470 -6.26 18.97 -2.26
CA TYR A 470 -7.03 20.16 -1.94
C TYR A 470 -7.56 20.82 -3.22
N ASP A 471 -8.87 20.99 -3.25
CA ASP A 471 -9.61 21.61 -4.35
C ASP A 471 -10.27 22.89 -3.83
N LYS A 472 -9.95 24.02 -4.46
CA LYS A 472 -10.47 25.33 -4.08
C LYS A 472 -11.98 25.45 -4.28
N GLU A 473 -12.56 24.61 -5.14
CA GLU A 473 -14.00 24.61 -5.43
C GLU A 473 -14.80 23.78 -4.42
N LYS A 474 -14.12 23.01 -3.55
CA LYS A 474 -14.74 22.15 -2.52
C LYS A 474 -14.45 22.68 -1.12
N GLY A 475 -15.10 22.07 -0.12
CA GLY A 475 -14.78 22.35 1.28
C GLY A 475 -13.29 22.09 1.58
N PRO A 476 -12.66 22.85 2.49
CA PRO A 476 -11.20 22.84 2.66
C PRO A 476 -10.61 21.52 3.14
N LEU A 477 -11.44 20.62 3.65
CA LEU A 477 -11.07 19.29 4.13
C LEU A 477 -11.79 18.16 3.38
N ALA A 478 -12.42 18.46 2.24
CA ALA A 478 -13.21 17.47 1.48
C ALA A 478 -12.35 16.30 0.97
N ASN A 479 -11.07 16.56 0.67
CA ASN A 479 -10.08 15.55 0.30
C ASN A 479 -9.84 14.50 1.41
N PHE A 480 -10.11 14.83 2.68
CA PHE A 480 -10.04 13.91 3.81
C PHE A 480 -11.36 13.13 4.05
N GLU A 481 -12.42 13.45 3.31
CA GLU A 481 -13.74 12.82 3.44
C GLU A 481 -14.03 11.84 2.31
N THR A 482 -13.02 11.51 1.49
CA THR A 482 -13.13 10.58 0.37
C THR A 482 -12.08 9.49 0.44
N PRO A 483 -12.44 8.23 0.16
CA PRO A 483 -11.47 7.14 0.13
C PRO A 483 -10.60 7.17 -1.14
N HIS A 484 -9.44 6.53 -1.06
CA HIS A 484 -8.49 6.41 -2.17
C HIS A 484 -8.00 4.98 -2.34
N VAL A 485 -7.97 4.45 -3.56
CA VAL A 485 -7.30 3.18 -3.86
C VAL A 485 -5.78 3.41 -3.89
N VAL A 486 -5.01 2.60 -3.19
CA VAL A 486 -3.57 2.80 -3.06
C VAL A 486 -2.83 1.50 -2.73
N TYR A 487 -1.70 1.26 -3.41
CA TYR A 487 -0.78 0.20 -3.03
C TYR A 487 0.04 0.66 -1.81
N LEU A 488 -0.39 0.23 -0.62
CA LEU A 488 0.16 0.67 0.66
C LEU A 488 1.56 0.09 0.92
N GLN A 489 2.58 0.96 0.97
CA GLN A 489 3.97 0.56 1.20
C GLN A 489 4.59 1.27 2.41
N SER A 490 4.60 2.60 2.43
CA SER A 490 5.17 3.40 3.53
C SER A 490 4.15 3.57 4.65
N LYS A 491 3.88 2.48 5.38
CA LYS A 491 2.90 2.45 6.46
C LYS A 491 3.35 1.64 7.68
N TYR A 492 2.70 1.92 8.80
CA TYR A 492 2.72 1.12 10.01
C TYR A 492 1.29 0.68 10.34
N ASP A 493 1.06 -0.63 10.38
CA ASP A 493 -0.22 -1.22 10.78
C ASP A 493 -0.34 -1.17 12.30
N ILE A 494 -1.24 -0.32 12.80
CA ILE A 494 -1.36 -0.03 14.24
C ILE A 494 -1.98 -1.23 14.98
N ALA A 495 -2.91 -1.94 14.32
CA ALA A 495 -3.57 -3.12 14.86
C ALA A 495 -3.95 -4.09 13.73
N PRO A 496 -4.21 -5.38 14.04
CA PRO A 496 -4.68 -6.35 13.05
C PRO A 496 -6.02 -5.96 12.41
N VAL A 497 -6.23 -6.47 11.19
CA VAL A 497 -7.42 -6.22 10.39
C VAL A 497 -8.66 -6.87 11.03
N GLN A 498 -9.82 -6.20 11.00
CA GLN A 498 -11.10 -6.73 11.47
C GLN A 498 -12.15 -6.69 10.35
N PRO A 499 -13.05 -7.70 10.25
CA PRO A 499 -14.18 -7.68 9.31
C PRO A 499 -15.15 -6.55 9.68
N LEU A 500 -15.82 -5.96 8.69
CA LEU A 500 -16.71 -4.82 8.84
C LEU A 500 -18.12 -5.08 8.27
N PHE A 501 -18.33 -4.97 6.95
CA PHE A 501 -19.64 -5.15 6.34
C PHE A 501 -19.67 -6.41 5.48
N THR A 502 -20.74 -7.20 5.61
CA THR A 502 -20.93 -8.44 4.82
C THR A 502 -22.24 -8.37 4.03
N PHE A 503 -22.19 -8.80 2.78
CA PHE A 503 -23.35 -8.94 1.91
C PHE A 503 -23.42 -10.37 1.35
N LYS A 504 -24.64 -10.88 1.13
CA LYS A 504 -24.91 -12.24 0.66
C LYS A 504 -25.87 -12.21 -0.51
N HIS A 505 -25.62 -13.06 -1.50
CA HIS A 505 -26.37 -13.13 -2.74
C HIS A 505 -26.77 -14.59 -3.04
N PRO A 506 -28.04 -14.89 -3.35
CA PRO A 506 -29.19 -13.97 -3.34
C PRO A 506 -29.53 -13.48 -1.92
N ASN A 507 -30.00 -12.24 -1.84
CA ASN A 507 -30.52 -11.64 -0.63
C ASN A 507 -31.98 -12.08 -0.42
N LYS A 508 -32.22 -12.95 0.56
CA LYS A 508 -33.55 -13.50 0.86
C LYS A 508 -34.26 -12.79 2.01
N ASP A 509 -33.76 -11.64 2.43
CA ASP A 509 -34.40 -10.85 3.47
C ASP A 509 -35.76 -10.31 2.98
N PRO A 510 -36.81 -10.28 3.82
CA PRO A 510 -38.13 -9.79 3.41
C PRO A 510 -38.15 -8.32 2.96
N ILE A 511 -37.24 -7.52 3.53
CA ILE A 511 -37.02 -6.12 3.17
C ILE A 511 -35.52 -5.99 2.93
N ILE A 512 -35.16 -5.65 1.70
CA ILE A 512 -33.77 -5.42 1.31
C ILE A 512 -33.37 -4.01 1.76
N ASP A 513 -32.50 -3.95 2.75
CA ASP A 513 -31.84 -2.72 3.22
C ASP A 513 -30.33 -2.96 3.21
N ASN A 514 -29.60 -2.17 2.42
CA ASN A 514 -28.14 -2.26 2.31
C ASN A 514 -27.41 -1.29 3.23
N THR A 515 -28.13 -0.45 3.99
CA THR A 515 -27.48 0.46 4.95
C THR A 515 -26.83 -0.33 6.08
N ARG A 516 -25.62 0.07 6.48
CA ARG A 516 -24.83 -0.60 7.52
C ARG A 516 -24.26 0.40 8.51
N TYR A 517 -24.14 -0.03 9.75
CA TYR A 517 -23.44 0.67 10.82
C TYR A 517 -22.75 -0.38 11.69
N ASP A 518 -21.48 -0.14 12.04
CA ASP A 518 -20.72 -1.02 12.93
C ASP A 518 -19.68 -0.21 13.70
N THR A 519 -19.22 -0.75 14.83
CA THR A 519 -18.19 -0.16 15.70
C THR A 519 -17.05 -1.14 15.90
N LYS A 520 -15.82 -0.73 15.56
CA LYS A 520 -14.61 -1.53 15.77
C LYS A 520 -13.73 -0.94 16.86
N THR A 521 -13.19 -1.82 17.70
CA THR A 521 -12.24 -1.46 18.76
C THR A 521 -10.89 -2.14 18.46
N PHE A 522 -9.84 -1.33 18.39
CA PHE A 522 -8.49 -1.78 18.10
C PHE A 522 -7.58 -1.57 19.31
N VAL A 523 -6.79 -2.59 19.66
CA VAL A 523 -5.80 -2.50 20.75
C VAL A 523 -4.48 -1.99 20.20
N VAL A 524 -4.06 -0.80 20.63
CA VAL A 524 -2.80 -0.17 20.24
C VAL A 524 -1.68 -0.65 21.16
N LYS A 525 -0.59 -1.19 20.59
CA LYS A 525 0.52 -1.79 21.36
C LYS A 525 1.62 -0.80 21.74
N GLN A 526 1.80 0.26 20.96
CA GLN A 526 2.83 1.28 21.18
C GLN A 526 2.33 2.64 20.67
N ASN A 527 2.91 3.72 21.18
CA ASN A 527 2.60 5.07 20.72
C ASN A 527 2.79 5.19 19.20
N CYS A 528 1.81 5.80 18.55
CA CYS A 528 1.73 5.98 17.10
C CYS A 528 0.80 7.16 16.77
N VAL A 529 0.75 7.53 15.50
CA VAL A 529 -0.22 8.53 14.98
C VAL A 529 -1.13 7.88 13.96
N LEU A 530 -2.43 7.83 14.28
CA LEU A 530 -3.46 7.41 13.34
C LEU A 530 -3.58 8.46 12.22
N HIS A 531 -3.44 8.04 10.97
CA HIS A 531 -3.62 8.91 9.80
C HIS A 531 -4.84 8.51 8.95
N GLY A 532 -5.40 7.34 9.21
CA GLY A 532 -6.59 6.83 8.54
C GLY A 532 -6.74 5.33 8.76
N PHE A 533 -7.58 4.72 7.93
CA PHE A 533 -7.83 3.28 7.95
C PHE A 533 -7.54 2.67 6.58
N SER A 534 -6.81 1.55 6.55
CA SER A 534 -6.72 0.71 5.36
C SER A 534 -7.92 -0.20 5.28
N GLY A 535 -8.51 -0.31 4.10
CA GLY A 535 -9.63 -1.18 3.79
C GLY A 535 -9.25 -2.27 2.79
N TYR A 536 -9.88 -3.42 2.97
CA TYR A 536 -9.67 -4.65 2.19
C TYR A 536 -11.02 -5.36 1.99
N PHE A 537 -11.03 -6.45 1.24
CA PHE A 537 -12.17 -7.37 1.21
C PHE A 537 -11.73 -8.82 1.03
N ASP A 538 -12.61 -9.74 1.42
CA ASP A 538 -12.64 -11.11 0.92
C ASP A 538 -14.00 -11.42 0.27
N CYS A 539 -14.02 -12.48 -0.51
CA CYS A 539 -15.18 -12.87 -1.28
C CYS A 539 -15.22 -14.39 -1.44
N VAL A 540 -16.36 -14.98 -1.11
CA VAL A 540 -16.70 -16.37 -1.41
C VAL A 540 -17.39 -16.39 -2.76
N LEU A 541 -16.70 -16.90 -3.78
CA LEU A 541 -17.26 -17.05 -5.12
C LEU A 541 -18.32 -18.15 -5.12
N PHE A 542 -17.92 -19.36 -4.72
CA PHE A 542 -18.82 -20.50 -4.54
C PHE A 542 -18.18 -21.57 -3.65
N ASP A 543 -18.87 -21.96 -2.56
CA ASP A 543 -18.41 -22.96 -1.58
C ASP A 543 -17.00 -22.63 -1.03
N LYS A 544 -15.96 -23.35 -1.48
CA LYS A 544 -14.57 -23.18 -1.01
C LYS A 544 -13.73 -22.25 -1.88
N VAL A 545 -14.26 -21.79 -3.01
CA VAL A 545 -13.53 -20.94 -3.96
C VAL A 545 -13.64 -19.49 -3.48
N VAL A 546 -12.49 -18.89 -3.16
CA VAL A 546 -12.42 -17.55 -2.54
C VAL A 546 -11.42 -16.64 -3.23
N LEU A 547 -11.72 -15.34 -3.22
CA LEU A 547 -10.79 -14.26 -3.56
C LEU A 547 -10.58 -13.37 -2.34
N SER A 548 -9.37 -12.90 -2.09
CA SER A 548 -9.10 -12.00 -0.97
C SER A 548 -7.92 -11.09 -1.24
N ILE A 549 -8.07 -9.83 -0.83
CA ILE A 549 -6.95 -8.87 -0.69
C ILE A 549 -6.60 -8.58 0.77
N VAL A 550 -7.22 -9.28 1.72
CA VAL A 550 -6.84 -9.20 3.14
C VAL A 550 -5.41 -9.74 3.27
N PRO A 551 -4.45 -9.02 3.90
CA PRO A 551 -3.03 -9.38 3.87
C PRO A 551 -2.73 -10.83 4.29
N ASP A 552 -3.40 -11.33 5.33
CA ASP A 552 -3.16 -12.67 5.88
C ASP A 552 -3.71 -13.80 5.00
N THR A 553 -4.72 -13.51 4.17
CA THR A 553 -5.41 -14.48 3.31
C THR A 553 -5.34 -14.13 1.82
N HIS A 554 -4.42 -13.24 1.44
CA HIS A 554 -4.34 -12.69 0.09
C HIS A 554 -4.20 -13.79 -0.97
N SER A 555 -5.04 -13.73 -2.01
CA SER A 555 -4.98 -14.67 -3.14
C SER A 555 -3.64 -14.53 -3.86
N LYS A 556 -2.83 -15.59 -3.86
CA LYS A 556 -1.47 -15.55 -4.38
C LYS A 556 -1.45 -15.22 -5.87
N GLY A 557 -0.73 -14.18 -6.25
CA GLY A 557 -0.57 -13.75 -7.65
C GLY A 557 -1.72 -12.92 -8.22
N MET A 558 -2.74 -12.59 -7.42
CA MET A 558 -3.83 -11.70 -7.82
C MET A 558 -3.37 -10.25 -7.86
N LEU A 559 -3.75 -9.51 -8.91
CA LEU A 559 -3.28 -8.15 -9.22
C LEU A 559 -4.42 -7.11 -9.29
N SER A 560 -5.67 -7.56 -9.36
CA SER A 560 -6.82 -6.73 -9.76
C SER A 560 -7.15 -5.58 -8.80
N TRP A 561 -6.82 -5.71 -7.51
CA TRP A 561 -7.20 -4.72 -6.51
C TRP A 561 -6.03 -4.34 -5.62
N PHE A 562 -5.78 -3.03 -5.51
CA PHE A 562 -5.04 -2.49 -4.37
C PHE A 562 -5.98 -2.23 -3.20
N PRO A 563 -5.47 -2.15 -1.96
CA PRO A 563 -6.24 -1.71 -0.81
C PRO A 563 -6.86 -0.33 -1.01
N ILE A 564 -7.90 -0.03 -0.23
CA ILE A 564 -8.47 1.32 -0.12
C ILE A 564 -7.95 2.01 1.15
N PHE A 565 -7.87 3.33 1.15
CA PHE A 565 -7.45 4.13 2.30
C PHE A 565 -8.52 5.18 2.61
N PHE A 566 -9.01 5.16 3.85
CA PHE A 566 -9.95 6.13 4.41
C PHE A 566 -9.18 7.10 5.30
N PRO A 567 -8.84 8.31 4.81
CA PRO A 567 -8.11 9.29 5.60
C PRO A 567 -8.95 9.87 6.74
N ILE A 568 -8.28 10.45 7.73
CA ILE A 568 -8.92 11.29 8.77
C ILE A 568 -8.32 12.71 8.71
N LYS A 569 -9.14 13.71 9.09
CA LYS A 569 -8.80 15.14 9.05
C LYS A 569 -7.62 15.49 9.97
#